data_AF-A0A967M1X3-F1
#
_entry.id   AF-A0A967M1X3-F1
#
_cell.length_a   1.000
_cell.length_b   1.000
_cell.length_c   1.000
_cell.angle_alpha   90.00
_cell.angle_beta   90.00
_cell.angle_gamma   90.00
#
_symmetry.space_group_name_H-M   'P 1'
#
loop_
_entity.id
_entity.type
_entity.pdbx_description
1 polymer ?
#
loop_
_entity_poly.entity_id
_entity_poly.type
_entity_poly.pdbx_seq_one_letter_code
_entity_poly.pdbx_strand_id
1 'polypeptide(L)' 'DKVKEGIKNDNIFDVLAEELQEGREHFHSRVAPELDERDHLFDRAVVDVMIKQAGKIESSIW' A
#
# COMPACT_ATOMS: atom_id res chain seq x y z
N ASP A 1 10.36 5.75 -8.41
CA ASP A 1 11.15 6.62 -7.51
C ASP A 1 10.48 6.89 -6.16
N LYS A 2 9.21 7.32 -6.08
CA LYS A 2 8.49 7.51 -4.79
C LYS A 2 8.51 6.31 -3.83
N VAL A 3 8.28 5.09 -4.33
CA VAL A 3 8.27 3.87 -3.48
C VAL A 3 9.63 3.64 -2.81
N LYS A 4 10.72 3.84 -3.54
CA LYS A 4 12.08 3.63 -3.00
C LYS A 4 12.41 4.67 -1.93
N GLU A 5 12.06 5.93 -2.19
CA GLU A 5 12.25 7.03 -1.24
C GLU A 5 11.43 6.82 0.03
N GLY A 6 10.15 6.47 -0.13
CA GLY A 6 9.24 6.21 0.98
C GLY A 6 9.70 5.06 1.88
N ILE A 7 10.22 3.98 1.28
CA ILE A 7 10.76 2.84 2.04
C ILE A 7 12.06 3.21 2.76
N LYS A 8 12.93 4.01 2.11
CA LYS A 8 14.21 4.43 2.69
C LYS A 8 14.04 5.38 3.88
N ASN A 9 13.04 6.27 3.80
CA ASN A 9 12.76 7.29 4.80
C ASN A 9 11.66 6.87 5.80
N ASP A 10 11.17 5.63 5.72
CA ASP A 10 10.10 5.09 6.58
C ASP A 10 8.83 5.95 6.59
N ASN A 11 8.46 6.49 5.44
CA ASN A 11 7.28 7.35 5.26
C ASN A 11 6.50 6.99 3.98
N ILE A 12 6.57 5.72 3.57
CA ILE A 12 5.97 5.22 2.33
C ILE A 12 4.47 5.50 2.23
N PHE A 13 3.75 5.40 3.34
CA PHE A 13 2.31 5.65 3.37
C PHE A 13 1.96 7.13 3.25
N ASP A 14 2.83 8.02 3.74
CA ASP A 14 2.66 9.47 3.61
C ASP A 14 2.94 9.91 2.17
N VAL A 15 4.04 9.41 1.59
CA VAL A 15 4.46 9.75 0.21
C VAL A 15 3.44 9.30 -0.84
N LEU A 16 2.69 8.24 -0.54
CA LEU A 16 1.69 7.65 -1.44
C LEU A 16 0.25 7.86 -0.96
N ALA A 17 0.01 8.78 -0.04
CA ALA A 17 -1.31 8.96 0.58
C ALA A 17 -2.42 9.23 -0.46
N GLU A 18 -2.13 10.09 -1.45
CA GLU A 18 -3.08 10.42 -2.52
C GLU A 18 -3.38 9.20 -3.40
N GLU A 19 -2.34 8.48 -3.85
CA GLU A 19 -2.48 7.31 -4.70
C GLU A 19 -3.16 6.13 -3.98
N LEU A 20 -2.89 5.96 -2.68
CA LEU A 20 -3.54 4.95 -1.85
C LEU A 20 -5.02 5.26 -1.65
N GLN A 21 -5.37 6.53 -1.46
CA GLN A 21 -6.76 6.97 -1.34
C GLN A 21 -7.53 6.74 -2.65
N GLU A 22 -6.97 7.17 -3.78
CA GLU A 22 -7.56 6.93 -5.11
C GLU A 22 -7.72 5.43 -5.38
N GLY A 23 -6.68 4.63 -5.07
CA GLY A 23 -6.70 3.18 -5.20
C GLY A 23 -7.80 2.53 -4.35
N ARG A 24 -8.03 3.04 -3.13
CA ARG A 24 -9.06 2.55 -2.22
C ARG A 24 -10.46 2.87 -2.75
N GLU A 25 -10.69 4.07 -3.25
CA GLU A 25 -11.97 4.44 -3.88
C GLU A 25 -12.28 3.58 -5.10
N HIS A 26 -11.26 3.32 -5.92
CA HIS A 26 -11.33 2.41 -7.04
C HIS A 26 -11.59 0.96 -6.66
N PHE A 27 -11.04 0.51 -5.54
CA PHE A 27 -11.29 -0.82 -5.01
C PHE A 27 -12.73 -0.92 -4.50
N HIS A 28 -13.20 0.07 -3.74
CA HIS A 28 -14.57 0.12 -3.23
C HIS A 28 -15.64 0.18 -4.31
N SER A 29 -15.36 0.82 -5.45
CA SER A 29 -16.31 0.89 -6.58
C SER A 29 -16.44 -0.42 -7.35
N ARG A 30 -15.49 -1.35 -7.19
CA ARG A 30 -15.43 -2.62 -7.94
C ARG A 30 -15.63 -3.85 -7.06
N VAL A 31 -15.56 -3.70 -5.74
CA VAL A 31 -15.65 -4.81 -4.79
C VAL A 31 -16.88 -4.62 -3.93
N ALA A 32 -17.70 -5.68 -3.88
CA ALA A 32 -18.97 -5.68 -3.19
C ALA A 32 -18.80 -5.33 -1.69
N PRO A 33 -19.61 -4.41 -1.13
CA PRO A 33 -19.47 -3.97 0.26
C PRO A 33 -19.79 -5.07 1.29
N GLU A 34 -20.51 -6.12 0.90
CA GLU A 34 -20.82 -7.30 1.73
C GLU A 34 -19.64 -8.28 1.86
N LEU A 35 -18.52 -8.03 1.17
CA LEU A 35 -17.33 -8.85 1.31
C LEU A 35 -16.70 -8.63 2.68
N ASP A 36 -16.61 -9.70 3.46
CA ASP A 36 -15.97 -9.66 4.78
C ASP A 36 -14.52 -9.16 4.67
N GLU A 37 -14.16 -8.30 5.63
CA GLU A 37 -12.81 -7.76 5.74
C GLU A 37 -12.27 -7.06 4.48
N ARG A 38 -13.18 -6.53 3.63
CA ARG A 38 -12.83 -5.87 2.36
C ARG A 38 -11.68 -4.87 2.48
N ASP A 39 -11.68 -4.02 3.51
CA ASP A 39 -10.61 -3.04 3.72
C ASP A 39 -9.26 -3.68 4.08
N HIS A 40 -9.27 -4.74 4.90
CA HIS A 40 -8.06 -5.49 5.25
C HIS A 40 -7.46 -6.19 4.03
N LEU A 41 -8.30 -6.64 3.08
CA LEU A 41 -7.82 -7.22 1.81
C LEU A 41 -7.01 -6.21 1.00
N PHE A 42 -7.49 -4.96 0.91
CA PHE A 42 -6.77 -3.89 0.23
C PHE A 42 -5.45 -3.56 0.93
N ASP A 43 -5.49 -3.36 2.25
CA ASP A 43 -4.31 -3.00 3.03
C ASP A 43 -3.23 -4.09 2.96
N ARG A 44 -3.63 -5.37 3.02
CA ARG A 44 -2.72 -6.51 2.87
C ARG A 44 -2.11 -6.57 1.46
N ALA A 45 -2.90 -6.34 0.42
CA ALA A 45 -2.41 -6.32 -0.95
C ALA A 45 -1.39 -5.20 -1.16
N VAL A 46 -1.62 -4.02 -0.58
CA VAL A 46 -0.67 -2.90 -0.59
C VAL A 46 0.67 -3.31 0.03
N VAL A 47 0.65 -3.93 1.21
CA VAL A 47 1.88 -4.42 1.87
C VAL A 47 2.57 -5.50 1.05
N ASP A 48 1.82 -6.47 0.53
CA ASP A 48 2.37 -7.59 -0.23
C ASP A 48 3.00 -7.16 -1.55
N VAL A 49 2.39 -6.21 -2.25
CA VAL A 49 2.88 -5.73 -3.56
C VAL A 49 3.96 -4.66 -3.40
N MET A 50 3.76 -3.67 -2.53
CA MET A 50 4.68 -2.52 -2.45
C MET A 50 5.85 -2.76 -1.51
N ILE A 51 5.64 -3.45 -0.38
CA ILE A 51 6.67 -3.59 0.67
C ILE A 51 7.43 -4.90 0.51
N LYS A 52 6.73 -6.03 0.38
CA LYS A 52 7.41 -7.34 0.27
C LYS A 52 8.20 -7.49 -1.03
N GLN A 53 7.69 -7.00 -2.17
CA GLN A 53 8.48 -7.00 -3.41
C GLN A 53 9.67 -6.05 -3.37
N ALA A 54 9.60 -5.02 -2.52
CA ALA A 54 10.68 -4.09 -2.26
C ALA A 54 11.69 -4.56 -1.21
N GLY A 55 11.58 -5.78 -0.67
CA GLY A 55 12.50 -6.35 0.34
C GLY A 55 13.97 -6.49 -0.08
N LYS A 56 14.36 -6.01 -1.26
CA LYS A 56 15.76 -5.83 -1.69
C LYS A 56 16.29 -4.41 -1.45
N ILE A 57 15.45 -3.50 -0.95
CA ILE A 57 15.82 -2.12 -0.65
C ILE A 57 16.27 -2.06 0.81
N GLU A 58 17.53 -1.67 1.03
CA GLU A 58 18.03 -1.37 2.38
C GLU A 58 17.16 -0.28 3.03
N SER A 59 16.55 -0.61 4.16
CA SER A 59 15.70 0.27 4.97
C SER A 59 15.81 -0.17 6.43
N SER A 60 15.66 0.77 7.36
CA SER A 60 15.70 0.54 8.80
C SER A 60 14.51 -0.25 9.35
N ILE A 61 13.48 -0.50 8.52
CA ILE A 61 12.29 -1.26 8.90
C ILE A 61 12.58 -2.78 8.89
N TRP A 62 13.67 -3.21 8.24
CA TRP A 62 14.09 -4.62 8.11
C TRP A 62 15.15 -5.03 9.13
#